data_AF-A0A932PHB0-F1
#
_entry.id   AF-A0A932PHB0-F1
#
_cell.length_a   1.000
_cell.length_b   1.000
_cell.length_c   1.000
_cell.angle_alpha   90.00
_cell.angle_beta   90.00
_cell.angle_gamma   90.00
#
_symmetry.space_group_name_H-M   'P 1'
#
loop_
_entity.id
_entity.type
_entity.pdbx_description
1 polymer ?
#
loop_
_entity_poly.entity_id
_entity_poly.type
_entity_poly.pdbx_seq_one_letter_code
_entity_poly.pdbx_strand_id
1 'polypeptide(L)'
;MATRRVGDPDDPSGVSQAAPESAIDGTSLPPNRSDQATGIDQAGGQKPDGQNPPSSEGDESNPRKLLKRARRQAEAGKGDELIETARRIASLLPPGSNRTKLSTRLDEAADAWAAGQQVDFDSLVDLIRSTIAPSTWDSVGGPGTVQPFPGGVYVNASGLLQPRADQQTAAELDRVRASARSPRAPGNIDRPPTLRKVSLPKLEREVARRIEAGQPLGDDIRYLAGLQQVNYLFVYPEEKDIVVAGPAEGWQSDPAGRPVGRQSGRPVMQLDDLVTVLRACFSDSDARGIFGCSIDPRPERLKDVQDFLTASAAAGPIEPSRRNHWLAQLRDHLGEQDIKVFGIPGGSRVAHAMVEADYRMKLIGIGLEPAAVPGIPSYFELLGTPDDATLARRVDTLRWWFTLAYDAIVGTAAGDAFEFRVSRVRVLSENEMLTLTGRRQHTGQSDPINAEFAKNFTEQFAALSARDPNFADLANIFDLSIVAALLRGHNLPGVIGWPMSCFRDTDEYIVLLQPAPQTVESVINHRVYRGRHITAAVSGGVLADPWKMIAADKLQPDSSGELARMLSGTKPLNLPPERWWWD
;
A
#
# COMPACT_ATOMS: atom_id res chain seq x y z
N MET A 1 9.46 -23.04 70.68
CA MET A 1 9.17 -24.24 69.87
C MET A 1 9.96 -24.15 68.57
N ALA A 2 10.83 -25.16 68.36
CA ALA A 2 11.51 -25.63 67.14
C ALA A 2 10.98 -25.12 65.76
N THR A 3 11.73 -24.94 64.67
CA THR A 3 13.15 -25.17 64.28
C THR A 3 13.39 -24.58 62.87
N ARG A 4 14.60 -24.01 62.64
CA ARG A 4 15.56 -24.11 61.48
C ARG A 4 15.05 -24.34 60.03
N ARG A 5 15.67 -23.87 58.92
CA ARG A 5 16.95 -23.15 58.60
C ARG A 5 17.03 -22.91 57.06
N VAL A 6 17.73 -21.82 56.67
CA VAL A 6 18.75 -21.67 55.57
C VAL A 6 18.26 -21.78 54.11
N GLY A 7 18.57 -20.90 53.15
CA GLY A 7 19.51 -19.77 53.04
C GLY A 7 20.45 -19.98 51.84
N ASP A 8 20.53 -19.04 50.89
CA ASP A 8 21.70 -18.84 50.01
C ASP A 8 21.66 -17.48 49.25
N PRO A 9 22.78 -16.73 49.16
CA PRO A 9 22.92 -15.55 48.29
C PRO A 9 24.10 -15.60 47.28
N ASP A 10 23.89 -14.97 46.12
CA ASP A 10 24.76 -14.19 45.21
C ASP A 10 26.28 -14.48 44.98
N ASP A 11 26.63 -14.68 43.68
CA ASP A 11 27.70 -14.11 42.77
C ASP A 11 29.11 -13.69 43.32
N PRO A 12 30.22 -13.41 42.56
CA PRO A 12 30.48 -13.35 41.09
C PRO A 12 31.89 -13.79 40.53
N SER A 13 31.98 -13.85 39.19
CA SER A 13 33.09 -13.52 38.24
C SER A 13 34.56 -14.05 38.36
N GLY A 14 35.12 -14.57 37.24
CA GLY A 14 36.47 -14.21 36.74
C GLY A 14 37.47 -15.28 36.21
N VAL A 15 37.61 -15.38 34.87
CA VAL A 15 38.84 -15.56 34.02
C VAL A 15 39.91 -16.65 34.29
N SER A 16 40.23 -17.52 33.29
CA SER A 16 41.58 -17.66 32.63
C SER A 16 41.85 -18.99 31.87
N GLN A 17 42.29 -18.83 30.60
CA GLN A 17 43.34 -19.55 29.83
C GLN A 17 43.29 -21.04 29.34
N ALA A 18 43.59 -21.14 28.03
CA ALA A 18 44.58 -22.00 27.34
C ALA A 18 44.14 -23.28 26.58
N ALA A 19 44.83 -23.46 25.44
CA ALA A 19 44.61 -24.34 24.28
C ALA A 19 44.89 -25.85 24.52
N PRO A 20 44.76 -26.69 23.46
CA PRO A 20 45.99 -27.08 22.75
C PRO A 20 45.90 -27.17 21.21
N GLU A 21 47.08 -27.00 20.59
CA GLU A 21 47.43 -27.34 19.21
C GLU A 21 47.56 -28.85 18.98
N SER A 22 47.23 -29.33 17.77
CA SER A 22 48.07 -30.28 17.02
C SER A 22 47.71 -30.26 15.52
N ALA A 23 48.71 -29.92 14.70
CA ALA A 23 48.80 -30.16 13.25
C ALA A 23 49.04 -31.68 13.00
N ILE A 24 49.05 -32.30 11.81
CA ILE A 24 49.55 -32.04 10.45
C ILE A 24 48.85 -33.13 9.57
N ASP A 25 48.35 -32.92 8.35
CA ASP A 25 49.01 -33.12 7.03
C ASP A 25 47.83 -33.13 6.02
N GLY A 26 47.79 -32.51 4.84
CA GLY A 26 48.79 -32.40 3.79
C GLY A 26 48.15 -32.90 2.48
N THR A 27 47.72 -31.98 1.58
CA THR A 27 47.57 -32.12 0.11
C THR A 27 46.78 -30.93 -0.44
N SER A 28 47.42 -29.83 -0.84
CA SER A 28 48.02 -29.60 -2.17
C SER A 28 46.98 -29.51 -3.30
N LEU A 29 46.43 -28.30 -3.51
CA LEU A 29 46.08 -27.80 -4.85
C LEU A 29 47.35 -27.77 -5.71
N PRO A 30 47.27 -28.12 -7.01
CA PRO A 30 47.64 -27.13 -8.03
C PRO A 30 46.81 -27.31 -9.34
N PRO A 31 47.17 -26.73 -10.50
CA PRO A 31 46.66 -25.43 -10.92
C PRO A 31 46.04 -25.45 -12.33
N ASN A 32 45.48 -24.32 -12.71
CA ASN A 32 45.00 -23.97 -14.05
C ASN A 32 46.16 -23.97 -15.09
N ARG A 33 45.99 -24.62 -16.24
CA ARG A 33 46.76 -24.47 -17.50
C ARG A 33 45.93 -25.06 -18.66
N SER A 34 45.37 -24.21 -19.52
CA SER A 34 45.90 -23.72 -20.81
C SER A 34 45.76 -24.69 -21.99
N ASP A 35 45.10 -24.18 -23.04
CA ASP A 35 45.31 -24.42 -24.47
C ASP A 35 45.18 -25.84 -25.04
N GLN A 36 44.13 -26.04 -25.84
CA GLN A 36 44.31 -26.53 -27.21
C GLN A 36 43.40 -25.76 -28.18
N ALA A 37 44.03 -24.86 -28.93
CA ALA A 37 43.55 -24.37 -30.20
C ALA A 37 43.70 -25.47 -31.27
N THR A 38 42.70 -25.61 -32.13
CA THR A 38 42.90 -25.99 -33.54
C THR A 38 42.18 -24.95 -34.37
N GLY A 39 42.97 -24.16 -35.10
CA GLY A 39 42.49 -23.22 -36.10
C GLY A 39 42.18 -23.91 -37.42
N ILE A 40 41.59 -23.15 -38.34
CA ILE A 40 42.05 -23.00 -39.73
C ILE A 40 41.46 -21.70 -40.30
N ASP A 41 42.40 -20.86 -40.71
CA ASP A 41 42.48 -19.88 -41.79
C ASP A 41 41.70 -18.56 -41.87
N GLN A 42 42.54 -17.54 -41.94
CA GLN A 42 42.33 -16.15 -42.34
C GLN A 42 42.36 -16.00 -43.87
N ALA A 43 41.57 -15.04 -44.35
CA ALA A 43 41.97 -14.01 -45.32
C ALA A 43 40.96 -12.87 -45.11
N GLY A 44 41.29 -11.59 -44.88
CA GLY A 44 42.45 -10.78 -45.15
C GLY A 44 41.90 -9.45 -45.67
N GLY A 45 42.22 -8.32 -45.03
CA GLY A 45 41.94 -6.98 -45.61
C GLY A 45 41.49 -5.88 -44.65
N GLN A 46 42.45 -5.02 -44.28
CA GLN A 46 42.36 -3.57 -44.05
C GLN A 46 41.32 -2.97 -43.08
N LYS A 47 41.84 -2.39 -41.98
CA LYS A 47 41.22 -1.24 -41.30
C LYS A 47 41.28 0.01 -42.19
N PRO A 48 40.24 0.85 -42.16
CA PRO A 48 40.45 2.27 -41.95
C PRO A 48 39.61 2.82 -40.79
N ASP A 49 39.97 4.04 -40.41
CA ASP A 49 39.62 4.76 -39.20
C ASP A 49 38.11 4.98 -38.93
N GLY A 50 37.83 5.11 -37.62
CA GLY A 50 36.96 6.14 -37.08
C GLY A 50 35.51 6.18 -37.57
N GLN A 51 34.62 5.50 -36.86
CA GLN A 51 33.27 5.97 -36.53
C GLN A 51 32.63 5.03 -35.51
N ASN A 52 32.17 5.57 -34.38
CA ASN A 52 31.22 4.89 -33.51
C ASN A 52 30.02 4.44 -34.37
N PRO A 53 29.53 3.20 -34.25
CA PRO A 53 28.31 2.82 -34.96
C PRO A 53 27.15 3.66 -34.41
N PRO A 54 26.24 4.11 -35.29
CA PRO A 54 25.14 4.98 -34.91
C PRO A 54 24.21 4.27 -33.92
N SER A 55 23.70 5.03 -32.97
CA SER A 55 22.58 4.67 -32.12
C SER A 55 21.45 4.12 -32.97
N SER A 56 21.12 2.83 -32.81
CA SER A 56 20.03 2.21 -33.54
C SER A 56 18.69 2.82 -33.13
N GLU A 57 18.18 3.73 -33.95
CA GLU A 57 16.76 4.05 -34.03
C GLU A 57 15.96 2.77 -34.36
N GLY A 58 14.82 2.60 -33.68
CA GLY A 58 13.62 1.98 -34.25
C GLY A 58 13.65 0.49 -34.57
N ASP A 59 13.43 -0.36 -33.56
CA ASP A 59 12.67 -1.60 -33.80
C ASP A 59 11.21 -1.34 -33.41
N GLU A 60 10.52 -0.57 -34.26
CA GLU A 60 9.09 -0.21 -34.12
C GLU A 60 8.13 -1.38 -34.43
N SER A 61 8.68 -2.51 -34.86
CA SER A 61 7.95 -3.77 -35.13
C SER A 61 7.86 -4.70 -33.93
N ASN A 62 8.53 -4.38 -32.80
CA ASN A 62 8.63 -5.28 -31.67
C ASN A 62 7.37 -5.25 -30.77
N PRO A 63 6.56 -6.33 -30.72
CA PRO A 63 5.32 -6.34 -29.95
C PRO A 63 5.52 -6.09 -28.46
N ARG A 64 6.66 -6.55 -27.89
CA ARG A 64 6.98 -6.35 -26.47
C ARG A 64 7.31 -4.90 -26.14
N LYS A 65 8.00 -4.18 -27.05
CA LYS A 65 8.28 -2.75 -26.87
C LYS A 65 7.01 -1.92 -26.99
N LEU A 66 6.13 -2.26 -27.93
CA LEU A 66 4.83 -1.60 -28.09
C LEU A 66 3.90 -1.86 -26.90
N LEU A 67 3.83 -3.08 -26.37
CA LEU A 67 3.08 -3.37 -25.14
C LEU A 67 3.62 -2.60 -23.93
N LYS A 68 4.95 -2.49 -23.80
CA LYS A 68 5.58 -1.69 -22.74
C LYS A 68 5.29 -0.19 -22.90
N ARG A 69 5.19 0.30 -24.14
CA ARG A 69 4.81 1.69 -24.47
C ARG A 69 3.34 1.94 -24.17
N ALA A 70 2.44 1.06 -24.60
CA ALA A 70 1.01 1.12 -24.31
C ALA A 70 0.77 1.14 -22.80
N ARG A 71 1.43 0.25 -22.05
CA ARG A 71 1.37 0.25 -20.58
C ARG A 71 1.77 1.60 -19.97
N ARG A 72 2.87 2.20 -20.43
CA ARG A 72 3.31 3.53 -19.96
C ARG A 72 2.33 4.66 -20.32
N GLN A 73 1.66 4.56 -21.47
CA GLN A 73 0.67 5.55 -21.91
C GLN A 73 -0.65 5.43 -21.12
N ALA A 74 -1.06 4.20 -20.80
CA ALA A 74 -2.18 3.93 -19.91
C ALA A 74 -1.91 4.44 -18.48
N GLU A 75 -0.72 4.13 -17.94
CA GLU A 75 -0.26 4.62 -16.63
C GLU A 75 -0.17 6.16 -16.56
N ALA A 76 0.04 6.83 -17.70
CA ALA A 76 0.10 8.28 -17.81
C ALA A 76 -1.25 8.95 -18.16
N GLY A 77 -2.34 8.19 -18.28
CA GLY A 77 -3.66 8.72 -18.64
C GLY A 77 -3.75 9.25 -20.08
N LYS A 78 -2.81 8.87 -20.95
CA LYS A 78 -2.70 9.34 -22.34
C LYS A 78 -3.49 8.45 -23.28
N GLY A 79 -4.82 8.53 -23.19
CA GLY A 79 -5.76 7.68 -23.92
C GLY A 79 -5.52 7.65 -25.44
N ASP A 80 -5.38 8.81 -26.07
CA ASP A 80 -5.18 8.91 -27.53
C ASP A 80 -3.88 8.24 -27.99
N GLU A 81 -2.80 8.39 -27.22
CA GLU A 81 -1.52 7.76 -27.52
C GLU A 81 -1.53 6.25 -27.27
N LEU A 82 -2.29 5.80 -26.24
CA LEU A 82 -2.52 4.40 -25.94
C LEU A 82 -3.28 3.70 -27.07
N ILE A 83 -4.33 4.35 -27.58
CA ILE A 83 -5.15 3.87 -28.69
C ILE A 83 -4.30 3.69 -29.94
N GLU A 84 -3.44 4.67 -30.27
CA GLU A 84 -2.55 4.56 -31.43
C GLU A 84 -1.54 3.42 -31.28
N THR A 85 -0.97 3.24 -30.09
CA THR A 85 -0.09 2.09 -29.81
C THR A 85 -0.85 0.76 -29.88
N ALA A 86 -2.11 0.71 -29.44
CA ALA A 86 -2.96 -0.47 -29.56
C ALA A 86 -3.30 -0.81 -31.01
N ARG A 87 -3.60 0.20 -31.86
CA ARG A 87 -3.75 0.03 -33.32
C ARG A 87 -2.47 -0.52 -33.93
N ARG A 88 -1.31 -0.02 -33.49
CA ARG A 88 -0.01 -0.52 -33.96
C ARG A 88 0.22 -1.98 -33.56
N ILE A 89 -0.12 -2.37 -32.33
CA ILE A 89 -0.04 -3.78 -31.88
C ILE A 89 -0.99 -4.67 -32.70
N ALA A 90 -2.23 -4.24 -32.91
CA ALA A 90 -3.18 -4.95 -33.75
C ALA A 90 -2.67 -5.08 -35.19
N SER A 91 -1.92 -4.08 -35.68
CA SER A 91 -1.32 -4.09 -37.01
C SER A 91 -0.17 -5.10 -37.19
N LEU A 92 0.34 -5.68 -36.10
CA LEU A 92 1.36 -6.74 -36.13
C LEU A 92 0.76 -8.15 -36.22
N LEU A 93 -0.57 -8.29 -36.10
CA LEU A 93 -1.24 -9.57 -36.31
C LEU A 93 -1.30 -9.92 -37.82
N PRO A 94 -1.30 -11.20 -38.20
CA PRO A 94 -1.53 -11.61 -39.59
C PRO A 94 -2.86 -11.04 -40.12
N PRO A 95 -2.95 -10.64 -41.40
CA PRO A 95 -4.21 -10.22 -42.00
C PRO A 95 -5.27 -11.32 -41.87
N GLY A 96 -6.45 -11.00 -41.33
CA GLY A 96 -7.51 -11.97 -41.10
C GLY A 96 -8.70 -11.43 -40.28
N SER A 97 -9.71 -12.28 -40.09
CA SER A 97 -10.96 -11.93 -39.39
C SER A 97 -10.71 -11.40 -37.97
N ASN A 98 -9.75 -11.97 -37.24
CA ASN A 98 -9.46 -11.58 -35.86
C ASN A 98 -8.75 -10.22 -35.77
N ARG A 99 -7.83 -9.91 -36.69
CA ARG A 99 -7.20 -8.58 -36.78
C ARG A 99 -8.24 -7.49 -37.05
N THR A 100 -9.16 -7.78 -37.97
CA THR A 100 -10.23 -6.85 -38.36
C THR A 100 -11.19 -6.61 -37.19
N LYS A 101 -11.60 -7.66 -36.48
CA LYS A 101 -12.44 -7.54 -35.29
C LYS A 101 -11.76 -6.76 -34.16
N LEU A 102 -10.47 -7.00 -33.93
CA LEU A 102 -9.69 -6.29 -32.91
C LEU A 102 -9.52 -4.80 -33.26
N SER A 103 -9.23 -4.46 -34.51
CA SER A 103 -9.16 -3.05 -34.93
C SER A 103 -10.51 -2.35 -34.79
N THR A 104 -11.61 -2.98 -35.22
CA THR A 104 -12.95 -2.38 -35.09
C THR A 104 -13.33 -2.17 -33.63
N ARG A 105 -13.04 -3.12 -32.74
CA ARG A 105 -13.31 -2.97 -31.30
C ARG A 105 -12.42 -1.93 -30.62
N LEU A 106 -11.18 -1.76 -31.08
CA LEU A 106 -10.30 -0.69 -30.62
C LEU A 106 -10.81 0.68 -31.09
N ASP A 107 -11.36 0.77 -32.29
CA ASP A 107 -11.98 2.00 -32.82
C ASP A 107 -13.25 2.34 -32.05
N GLU A 108 -14.13 1.36 -31.79
CA GLU A 108 -15.33 1.53 -30.95
C GLU A 108 -14.99 1.93 -29.51
N ALA A 109 -13.96 1.32 -28.91
CA ALA A 109 -13.49 1.67 -27.58
C ALA A 109 -12.86 3.07 -27.55
N ALA A 110 -12.15 3.48 -28.60
CA ALA A 110 -11.58 4.81 -28.76
C ALA A 110 -12.66 5.88 -28.88
N ASP A 111 -13.69 5.63 -29.69
CA ASP A 111 -14.81 6.55 -29.89
C ASP A 111 -15.65 6.67 -28.62
N ALA A 112 -15.91 5.55 -27.92
CA ALA A 112 -16.60 5.55 -26.64
C ALA A 112 -15.79 6.30 -25.55
N TRP A 113 -14.48 6.10 -25.50
CA TRP A 113 -13.57 6.82 -24.59
C TRP A 113 -13.58 8.33 -24.87
N ALA A 114 -13.46 8.75 -26.14
CA ALA A 114 -13.51 10.16 -26.55
C ALA A 114 -14.88 10.81 -26.28
N ALA A 115 -15.96 10.03 -26.35
CA ALA A 115 -17.32 10.47 -26.04
C ALA A 115 -17.68 10.41 -24.55
N GLY A 116 -16.78 9.94 -23.67
CA GLY A 116 -17.05 9.77 -22.24
C GLY A 116 -18.11 8.70 -21.93
N GLN A 117 -18.31 7.76 -22.86
CA GLN A 117 -19.23 6.63 -22.71
C GLN A 117 -18.54 5.42 -22.08
N GLN A 118 -19.35 4.49 -21.56
CA GLN A 118 -18.85 3.25 -20.97
C GLN A 118 -18.16 2.40 -22.04
N VAL A 119 -16.90 2.03 -21.79
CA VAL A 119 -16.16 1.08 -22.63
C VAL A 119 -16.38 -0.32 -22.08
N ASP A 120 -16.85 -1.25 -22.92
CA ASP A 120 -16.99 -2.67 -22.59
C ASP A 120 -15.61 -3.34 -22.58
N PHE A 121 -14.92 -3.18 -21.45
CA PHE A 121 -13.58 -3.73 -21.25
C PHE A 121 -13.58 -5.26 -21.18
N ASP A 122 -14.67 -5.90 -20.78
CA ASP A 122 -14.75 -7.36 -20.70
C ASP A 122 -14.73 -8.00 -22.09
N SER A 123 -15.53 -7.47 -23.03
CA SER A 123 -15.48 -7.91 -24.44
C SER A 123 -14.11 -7.67 -25.09
N LEU A 124 -13.44 -6.57 -24.73
CA LEU A 124 -12.10 -6.26 -25.22
C LEU A 124 -11.04 -7.20 -24.63
N VAL A 125 -11.11 -7.48 -23.34
CA VAL A 125 -10.23 -8.40 -22.62
C VAL A 125 -10.35 -9.82 -23.19
N ASP A 126 -11.57 -10.29 -23.42
CA ASP A 126 -11.81 -11.62 -24.02
C ASP A 126 -11.35 -11.69 -25.48
N LEU A 127 -11.48 -10.61 -26.25
CA LEU A 127 -10.93 -10.53 -27.59
C LEU A 127 -9.39 -10.56 -27.59
N ILE A 128 -8.74 -9.87 -26.66
CA ILE A 128 -7.28 -9.90 -26.50
C ILE A 128 -6.81 -11.32 -26.13
N ARG A 129 -7.48 -11.96 -25.15
CA ARG A 129 -7.16 -13.34 -24.72
C ARG A 129 -7.30 -14.34 -25.86
N SER A 130 -8.35 -14.21 -26.66
CA SER A 130 -8.60 -15.12 -27.79
C SER A 130 -7.76 -14.83 -29.04
N THR A 131 -7.13 -13.66 -29.13
CA THR A 131 -6.42 -13.22 -30.35
C THR A 131 -4.90 -13.20 -30.20
N ILE A 132 -4.36 -12.78 -29.06
CA ILE A 132 -2.91 -12.62 -28.85
C ILE A 132 -2.37 -13.85 -28.12
N ALA A 133 -1.54 -14.66 -28.76
CA ALA A 133 -0.92 -15.86 -28.17
C ALA A 133 -1.85 -16.63 -27.20
N PRO A 134 -3.00 -17.14 -27.67
CA PRO A 134 -4.12 -17.55 -26.81
C PRO A 134 -3.79 -18.63 -25.78
N SER A 135 -2.74 -19.43 -26.04
CA SER A 135 -2.22 -20.46 -25.13
C SER A 135 -1.37 -19.92 -23.97
N THR A 136 -1.08 -18.62 -23.94
CA THR A 136 -0.15 -18.00 -22.98
C THR A 136 -0.83 -17.24 -21.84
N TRP A 137 -2.17 -17.19 -21.85
CA TRP A 137 -2.94 -16.53 -20.80
C TRP A 137 -3.23 -17.43 -19.60
N ASP A 138 -3.41 -16.83 -18.44
CA ASP A 138 -3.77 -17.43 -17.16
C ASP A 138 -5.04 -18.29 -17.24
N SER A 139 -6.04 -17.82 -17.99
CA SER A 139 -7.27 -18.54 -18.31
C SER A 139 -7.05 -19.94 -18.91
N VAL A 140 -5.90 -20.15 -19.57
CA VAL A 140 -5.49 -21.44 -20.15
C VAL A 140 -4.20 -22.00 -19.53
N GLY A 141 -3.71 -21.42 -18.43
CA GLY A 141 -2.53 -21.89 -17.69
C GLY A 141 -1.18 -21.37 -18.17
N GLY A 142 -1.15 -20.33 -19.00
CA GLY A 142 0.06 -19.60 -19.36
C GLY A 142 0.39 -18.44 -18.39
N PRO A 143 1.57 -17.80 -18.52
CA PRO A 143 2.07 -16.81 -17.56
C PRO A 143 1.48 -15.38 -17.71
N GLY A 144 0.64 -15.12 -18.71
CA GLY A 144 0.08 -13.78 -18.97
C GLY A 144 -1.29 -13.58 -18.31
N THR A 145 -1.54 -12.42 -17.69
CA THR A 145 -2.87 -12.04 -17.18
C THR A 145 -3.30 -10.72 -17.81
N VAL A 146 -4.59 -10.57 -18.07
CA VAL A 146 -5.22 -9.32 -18.52
C VAL A 146 -6.59 -9.22 -17.88
N GLN A 147 -6.85 -8.15 -17.14
CA GLN A 147 -8.12 -7.88 -16.46
C GLN A 147 -8.39 -6.36 -16.48
N PRO A 148 -9.66 -5.92 -16.44
CA PRO A 148 -9.97 -4.52 -16.19
C PRO A 148 -9.44 -4.12 -14.81
N PHE A 149 -8.91 -2.90 -14.68
CA PHE A 149 -8.45 -2.35 -13.41
C PHE A 149 -9.48 -1.33 -12.89
N PRO A 150 -10.40 -1.70 -12.00
CA PRO A 150 -11.20 -0.75 -11.23
C PRO A 150 -10.36 -0.19 -10.07
N GLY A 151 -10.16 1.13 -10.05
CA GLY A 151 -9.50 1.79 -8.94
C GLY A 151 -10.41 1.94 -7.72
N GLY A 152 -10.07 1.27 -6.61
CA GLY A 152 -10.66 1.47 -5.28
C GLY A 152 -11.79 0.52 -4.87
N VAL A 153 -12.26 0.69 -3.63
CA VAL A 153 -13.36 -0.10 -3.04
C VAL A 153 -14.57 0.76 -2.69
N TYR A 154 -15.76 0.16 -2.67
CA TYR A 154 -17.01 0.75 -2.20
C TYR A 154 -17.69 -0.18 -1.17
N VAL A 155 -18.40 0.39 -0.22
CA VAL A 155 -19.17 -0.35 0.79
C VAL A 155 -20.64 -0.07 0.58
N ASN A 156 -21.43 -1.12 0.33
CA ASN A 156 -22.87 -0.98 0.11
C ASN A 156 -23.63 -0.74 1.44
N ALA A 157 -24.95 -0.55 1.34
CA ALA A 157 -25.80 -0.30 2.52
C ALA A 157 -25.83 -1.47 3.54
N SER A 158 -25.48 -2.69 3.12
CA SER A 158 -25.37 -3.86 4.02
C SER A 158 -23.97 -4.02 4.62
N GLY A 159 -23.03 -3.11 4.36
CA GLY A 159 -21.66 -3.20 4.86
C GLY A 159 -20.74 -4.14 4.07
N LEU A 160 -21.17 -4.63 2.91
CA LEU A 160 -20.34 -5.48 2.04
C LEU A 160 -19.36 -4.61 1.25
N LEU A 161 -18.06 -4.93 1.36
CA LEU A 161 -16.98 -4.30 0.59
C LEU A 161 -16.86 -4.94 -0.79
N GLN A 162 -16.81 -4.11 -1.83
CA GLN A 162 -16.70 -4.53 -3.22
C GLN A 162 -15.69 -3.64 -3.99
N PRO A 163 -15.02 -4.17 -5.02
CA PRO A 163 -14.26 -3.34 -5.96
C PRO A 163 -15.17 -2.30 -6.62
N ARG A 164 -14.67 -1.08 -6.81
CA ARG A 164 -15.45 0.03 -7.36
C ARG A 164 -15.58 -0.09 -8.88
N ALA A 165 -16.72 -0.57 -9.36
CA ALA A 165 -16.99 -0.73 -10.80
C ALA A 165 -17.34 0.59 -11.53
N ASP A 166 -17.94 1.57 -10.83
CA ASP A 166 -18.59 2.72 -11.49
C ASP A 166 -17.73 4.00 -11.50
N GLN A 167 -17.10 4.27 -12.64
CA GLN A 167 -16.37 5.53 -12.91
C GLN A 167 -17.31 6.70 -13.30
N GLN A 168 -18.53 6.41 -13.79
CA GLN A 168 -19.45 7.43 -14.33
C GLN A 168 -20.02 8.36 -13.25
N THR A 169 -20.43 7.82 -12.09
CA THR A 169 -20.97 8.60 -10.97
C THR A 169 -19.95 9.59 -10.40
N ALA A 170 -18.65 9.23 -10.43
CA ALA A 170 -17.58 10.09 -9.95
C ALA A 170 -17.39 11.33 -10.85
N ALA A 171 -17.39 11.13 -12.17
CA ALA A 171 -17.24 12.22 -13.15
C ALA A 171 -18.43 13.19 -13.14
N GLU A 172 -19.66 12.68 -12.96
CA GLU A 172 -20.86 13.51 -12.87
C GLU A 172 -20.90 14.30 -11.56
N LEU A 173 -20.59 13.67 -10.42
CA LEU A 173 -20.47 14.35 -9.13
C LEU A 173 -19.34 15.39 -9.13
N ASP A 174 -18.22 15.13 -9.81
CA ASP A 174 -17.13 16.09 -9.94
C ASP A 174 -17.50 17.28 -10.82
N ARG A 175 -18.32 17.10 -11.86
CA ARG A 175 -18.91 18.23 -12.62
C ARG A 175 -19.84 19.06 -11.74
N VAL A 176 -20.70 18.43 -10.94
CA VAL A 176 -21.57 19.14 -9.98
C VAL A 176 -20.74 19.89 -8.94
N ARG A 177 -19.71 19.25 -8.35
CA ARG A 177 -18.79 19.90 -7.39
C ARG A 177 -18.01 21.04 -8.02
N ALA A 178 -17.50 20.86 -9.24
CA ALA A 178 -16.78 21.90 -9.97
C ALA A 178 -17.69 23.11 -10.27
N SER A 179 -18.98 22.87 -10.54
CA SER A 179 -19.98 23.92 -10.73
C SER A 179 -20.38 24.65 -9.43
N ALA A 180 -20.18 24.01 -8.27
CA ALA A 180 -20.47 24.56 -6.95
C ALA A 180 -19.25 25.22 -6.28
N ARG A 181 -18.10 25.31 -6.96
CA ARG A 181 -16.87 25.90 -6.39
C ARG A 181 -17.00 27.41 -6.20
N SER A 182 -16.84 27.86 -4.96
CA SER A 182 -16.49 29.25 -4.63
C SER A 182 -15.11 29.62 -5.22
N PRO A 183 -14.84 30.92 -5.48
CA PRO A 183 -13.58 31.38 -6.05
C PRO A 183 -12.38 30.83 -5.28
N ARG A 184 -11.40 30.27 -6.01
CA ARG A 184 -10.10 29.80 -5.51
C ARG A 184 -9.54 30.80 -4.48
N ALA A 185 -9.15 30.31 -3.30
CA ALA A 185 -8.31 31.09 -2.40
C ALA A 185 -7.04 31.52 -3.18
N PRO A 186 -6.69 32.82 -3.22
CA PRO A 186 -5.51 33.29 -3.93
C PRO A 186 -4.26 32.82 -3.17
N GLY A 187 -3.64 31.76 -3.67
CA GLY A 187 -2.39 31.22 -3.15
C GLY A 187 -1.69 30.43 -4.25
N ASN A 188 -0.36 30.44 -4.22
CA ASN A 188 0.58 29.85 -5.18
C ASN A 188 0.52 28.30 -5.28
N ILE A 189 -0.69 27.74 -5.40
CA ILE A 189 -0.99 26.31 -5.33
C ILE A 189 -0.49 25.54 -6.57
N ASP A 190 -0.14 26.26 -7.66
CA ASP A 190 0.34 25.67 -8.92
C ASP A 190 1.89 25.59 -9.01
N ARG A 191 2.61 25.61 -7.88
CA ARG A 191 4.09 25.46 -7.79
C ARG A 191 4.54 23.99 -7.58
N PRO A 192 5.81 23.63 -7.86
CA PRO A 192 6.36 22.30 -7.51
C PRO A 192 6.21 22.01 -6.00
N PRO A 193 6.27 20.73 -5.56
CA PRO A 193 6.06 20.39 -4.16
C PRO A 193 6.96 21.20 -3.22
N THR A 194 6.34 22.04 -2.40
CA THR A 194 7.03 22.86 -1.40
C THR A 194 6.91 22.23 -0.01
N LEU A 195 7.81 22.60 0.90
CA LEU A 195 7.66 22.28 2.30
C LEU A 195 6.57 23.19 2.90
N ARG A 196 5.32 22.75 2.84
CA ARG A 196 4.17 23.49 3.37
C ARG A 196 4.02 23.27 4.86
N LYS A 197 3.71 24.34 5.56
CA LYS A 197 3.46 24.41 6.99
C LYS A 197 1.98 24.69 7.22
N VAL A 198 1.36 23.90 8.08
CA VAL A 198 -0.05 24.03 8.46
C VAL A 198 -0.12 24.19 9.98
N SER A 199 -0.57 25.36 10.44
CA SER A 199 -0.83 25.63 11.85
C SER A 199 -2.13 24.97 12.28
N LEU A 200 -2.05 24.00 13.20
CA LEU A 200 -3.23 23.30 13.70
C LEU A 200 -4.15 24.22 14.52
N PRO A 201 -3.65 25.08 15.44
CA PRO A 201 -4.52 26.00 16.18
C PRO A 201 -5.19 27.06 15.30
N LYS A 202 -4.50 27.60 14.29
CA LYS A 202 -5.11 28.57 13.36
C LYS A 202 -6.13 27.90 12.44
N LEU A 203 -5.84 26.68 11.97
CA LEU A 203 -6.77 25.89 11.19
C LEU A 203 -8.05 25.60 11.98
N GLU A 204 -7.94 25.16 13.24
CA GLU A 204 -9.10 24.91 14.10
C GLU A 204 -9.94 26.18 14.27
N ARG A 205 -9.31 27.33 14.54
CA ARG A 205 -10.03 28.61 14.67
C ARG A 205 -10.79 28.99 13.40
N GLU A 206 -10.20 28.79 12.23
CA GLU A 206 -10.88 29.07 10.96
C GLU A 206 -12.03 28.08 10.69
N VAL A 207 -11.87 26.80 11.06
CA VAL A 207 -12.94 25.80 10.99
C VAL A 207 -14.11 26.20 11.90
N ALA A 208 -13.84 26.49 13.17
CA ALA A 208 -14.84 26.91 14.14
C ALA A 208 -15.58 28.18 13.68
N ARG A 209 -14.85 29.19 13.21
CA ARG A 209 -15.42 30.45 12.69
C ARG A 209 -16.38 30.20 11.52
N ARG A 210 -16.05 29.27 10.61
CA ARG A 210 -16.93 28.94 9.48
C ARG A 210 -18.16 28.18 9.91
N ILE A 211 -18.02 27.23 10.82
CA ILE A 211 -19.14 26.46 11.37
C ILE A 211 -20.12 27.38 12.07
N GLU A 212 -19.64 28.26 12.95
CA GLU A 212 -20.46 29.27 13.65
C GLU A 212 -21.16 30.22 12.67
N ALA A 213 -20.49 30.60 11.58
CA ALA A 213 -21.06 31.43 10.53
C ALA A 213 -21.99 30.68 9.56
N GLY A 214 -22.21 29.37 9.73
CA GLY A 214 -22.99 28.53 8.80
C GLY A 214 -22.38 28.44 7.39
N GLN A 215 -21.07 28.70 7.27
CA GLN A 215 -20.35 28.70 6.00
C GLN A 215 -19.77 27.30 5.70
N PRO A 216 -19.82 26.83 4.45
CA PRO A 216 -19.15 25.60 4.09
C PRO A 216 -17.63 25.75 4.25
N LEU A 217 -16.99 24.67 4.70
CA LEU A 217 -15.53 24.58 4.69
C LEU A 217 -15.03 24.63 3.23
N GLY A 218 -13.91 25.30 2.99
CA GLY A 218 -13.27 25.31 1.67
C GLY A 218 -12.53 24.00 1.40
N ASP A 219 -12.24 23.71 0.12
CA ASP A 219 -11.41 22.55 -0.25
C ASP A 219 -9.99 22.68 0.32
N ASP A 220 -9.48 23.90 0.47
CA ASP A 220 -8.20 24.17 1.12
C ASP A 220 -8.19 23.69 2.57
N ILE A 221 -9.25 23.96 3.34
CA ILE A 221 -9.41 23.46 4.71
C ILE A 221 -9.57 21.94 4.72
N ARG A 222 -10.48 21.40 3.89
CA ARG A 222 -10.76 19.95 3.83
C ARG A 222 -9.51 19.13 3.51
N TYR A 223 -8.63 19.65 2.65
CA TYR A 223 -7.44 18.96 2.16
C TYR A 223 -6.14 19.51 2.75
N LEU A 224 -6.19 20.15 3.92
CA LEU A 224 -5.03 20.64 4.66
C LEU A 224 -4.03 21.42 3.78
N ALA A 225 -4.56 22.32 2.94
CA ALA A 225 -3.82 23.12 1.98
C ALA A 225 -2.97 22.30 0.99
N GLY A 226 -3.40 21.08 0.66
CA GLY A 226 -2.74 20.19 -0.28
C GLY A 226 -1.54 19.45 0.31
N LEU A 227 -1.41 19.39 1.63
CA LEU A 227 -0.36 18.62 2.31
C LEU A 227 -0.48 17.14 1.93
N GLN A 228 0.62 16.50 1.54
CA GLN A 228 0.62 15.13 1.01
C GLN A 228 1.29 14.11 1.92
N GLN A 229 2.01 14.59 2.95
CA GLN A 229 2.75 13.80 3.92
C GLN A 229 3.15 14.73 5.08
N VAL A 230 3.30 14.20 6.30
CA VAL A 230 3.93 14.95 7.40
C VAL A 230 5.37 14.48 7.54
N ASN A 231 6.31 15.40 7.41
CA ASN A 231 7.73 15.14 7.68
C ASN A 231 8.17 15.75 9.01
N TYR A 232 7.50 16.82 9.45
CA TYR A 232 7.89 17.57 10.63
C TYR A 232 6.68 17.97 11.48
N LEU A 233 6.89 18.02 12.80
CA LEU A 233 6.02 18.67 13.76
C LEU A 233 6.84 19.73 14.51
N PHE A 234 6.44 21.00 14.38
CA PHE A 234 7.07 22.13 15.05
C PHE A 234 6.15 22.70 16.11
N VAL A 235 6.74 23.10 17.24
CA VAL A 235 6.06 23.73 18.37
C VAL A 235 6.69 25.10 18.56
N TYR A 236 5.84 26.12 18.63
CA TYR A 236 6.23 27.51 18.78
C TYR A 236 5.54 28.06 20.04
N PRO A 237 6.11 27.86 21.25
CA PRO A 237 5.45 28.24 22.50
C PRO A 237 5.16 29.74 22.62
N GLU A 238 6.08 30.59 22.16
CA GLU A 238 5.92 32.05 22.20
C GLU A 238 4.77 32.50 21.28
N GLU A 239 4.69 31.91 20.09
CA GLU A 239 3.67 32.18 19.09
C GLU A 239 2.34 31.43 19.36
N LYS A 240 2.32 30.58 20.40
CA LYS A 240 1.22 29.67 20.76
C LYS A 240 0.75 28.82 19.58
N ASP A 241 1.71 28.27 18.84
CA ASP A 241 1.44 27.57 17.59
C ASP A 241 2.02 26.15 17.59
N ILE A 242 1.34 25.26 16.89
CA ILE A 242 1.79 23.90 16.58
C ILE A 242 1.55 23.70 15.10
N VAL A 243 2.59 23.24 14.40
CA VAL A 243 2.64 23.24 12.95
C VAL A 243 3.08 21.87 12.45
N VAL A 244 2.27 21.27 11.59
CA VAL A 244 2.72 20.12 10.79
C VAL A 244 3.29 20.62 9.48
N ALA A 245 4.38 20.01 9.02
CA ALA A 245 5.00 20.40 7.76
C ALA A 245 5.47 19.21 6.91
N GLY A 246 5.38 19.38 5.59
CA GLY A 246 5.75 18.35 4.62
C GLY A 246 5.49 18.77 3.18
N PRO A 247 5.72 17.88 2.20
CA PRO A 247 5.48 18.16 0.79
C PRO A 247 4.01 18.46 0.53
N ALA A 248 3.73 19.52 -0.23
CA ALA A 248 2.38 19.89 -0.64
C ALA A 248 2.34 20.49 -2.04
N GLU A 249 1.21 20.31 -2.72
CA GLU A 249 0.94 20.88 -4.04
C GLU A 249 -0.57 21.05 -4.27
N GLY A 250 -0.96 21.60 -5.41
CA GLY A 250 -2.35 21.60 -5.85
C GLY A 250 -2.88 20.20 -6.13
N TRP A 251 -4.18 20.01 -5.93
CA TRP A 251 -4.85 18.71 -6.08
C TRP A 251 -5.89 18.69 -7.20
N GLN A 252 -6.29 17.49 -7.57
CA GLN A 252 -7.35 17.12 -8.49
C GLN A 252 -8.01 15.82 -8.02
N SER A 253 -9.17 15.48 -8.58
CA SER A 253 -9.74 14.14 -8.40
C SER A 253 -9.05 13.14 -9.33
N ASP A 254 -8.69 11.96 -8.81
CA ASP A 254 -8.33 10.80 -9.64
C ASP A 254 -9.60 10.13 -10.24
N PRO A 255 -9.48 9.13 -11.14
CA PRO A 255 -10.64 8.43 -11.70
C PRO A 255 -11.53 7.72 -10.66
N ALA A 256 -11.00 7.44 -9.46
CA ALA A 256 -11.77 6.90 -8.34
C ALA A 256 -12.43 8.00 -7.48
N GLY A 257 -12.29 9.28 -7.88
CA GLY A 257 -12.82 10.44 -7.17
C GLY A 257 -12.02 10.82 -5.91
N ARG A 258 -10.78 10.32 -5.76
CA ARG A 258 -9.92 10.65 -4.62
C ARG A 258 -9.15 11.93 -4.89
N PRO A 259 -8.97 12.80 -3.88
CA PRO A 259 -8.16 13.99 -4.04
C PRO A 259 -6.68 13.60 -4.02
N VAL A 260 -6.00 13.84 -5.15
CA VAL A 260 -4.58 13.56 -5.35
C VAL A 260 -3.85 14.79 -5.87
N GLY A 261 -2.55 14.89 -5.58
CA GLY A 261 -1.69 15.92 -6.10
C GLY A 261 -1.60 15.92 -7.62
N ARG A 262 -1.61 17.10 -8.22
CA ARG A 262 -1.62 17.27 -9.68
C ARG A 262 -0.35 16.77 -10.35
N GLN A 263 0.81 16.92 -9.71
CA GLN A 263 2.09 16.53 -10.30
C GLN A 263 2.54 15.16 -9.81
N SER A 264 2.41 14.88 -8.50
CA SER A 264 2.90 13.63 -7.92
C SER A 264 1.91 12.48 -7.99
N GLY A 265 0.61 12.74 -8.13
CA GLY A 265 -0.44 11.73 -7.98
C GLY A 265 -0.62 11.19 -6.55
N ARG A 266 0.08 11.75 -5.56
CA ARG A 266 -0.03 11.33 -4.16
C ARG A 266 -1.32 11.85 -3.52
N PRO A 267 -1.96 11.09 -2.61
CA PRO A 267 -3.15 11.55 -1.90
C PRO A 267 -2.83 12.78 -1.06
N VAL A 268 -3.78 13.72 -1.00
CA VAL A 268 -3.72 14.83 -0.05
C VAL A 268 -4.33 14.40 1.29
N MET A 269 -3.74 14.87 2.38
CA MET A 269 -4.24 14.66 3.73
C MET A 269 -5.58 15.37 3.92
N GLN A 270 -6.48 14.77 4.70
CA GLN A 270 -7.81 15.31 4.91
C GLN A 270 -8.06 15.67 6.37
N LEU A 271 -8.83 16.74 6.57
CA LEU A 271 -9.19 17.23 7.90
C LEU A 271 -9.94 16.18 8.72
N ASP A 272 -10.83 15.42 8.09
CA ASP A 272 -11.59 14.35 8.74
C ASP A 272 -10.68 13.28 9.36
N ASP A 273 -9.54 12.97 8.73
CA ASP A 273 -8.60 11.98 9.27
C ASP A 273 -7.81 12.52 10.44
N LEU A 274 -7.34 13.77 10.31
CA LEU A 274 -6.67 14.47 11.40
C LEU A 274 -7.58 14.48 12.64
N VAL A 275 -8.83 14.89 12.47
CA VAL A 275 -9.81 14.94 13.57
C VAL A 275 -10.13 13.54 14.11
N THR A 276 -10.34 12.55 13.23
CA THR A 276 -10.61 11.16 13.64
C THR A 276 -9.47 10.60 14.48
N VAL A 277 -8.23 10.76 14.03
CA VAL A 277 -7.03 10.23 14.71
C VAL A 277 -6.73 11.01 15.98
N LEU A 278 -6.92 12.34 15.99
CA LEU A 278 -6.84 13.15 17.21
C LEU A 278 -7.85 12.68 18.26
N ARG A 279 -9.12 12.46 17.88
CA ARG A 279 -10.16 11.98 18.80
C ARG A 279 -9.86 10.58 19.32
N ALA A 280 -9.40 9.67 18.47
CA ALA A 280 -8.96 8.35 18.91
C ALA A 280 -7.83 8.46 19.94
N CYS A 281 -6.82 9.28 19.65
CA CYS A 281 -5.68 9.47 20.52
C CYS A 281 -6.01 10.22 21.81
N PHE A 282 -6.90 11.19 21.82
CA PHE A 282 -7.28 11.98 23.01
C PHE A 282 -8.54 11.47 23.73
N SER A 283 -9.07 10.32 23.31
CA SER A 283 -10.14 9.64 24.03
C SER A 283 -9.65 9.08 25.37
N ASP A 284 -10.58 8.99 26.31
CA ASP A 284 -10.38 8.31 27.61
C ASP A 284 -10.46 6.78 27.50
N SER A 285 -10.55 6.24 26.28
CA SER A 285 -10.56 4.79 26.06
C SER A 285 -9.22 4.15 26.43
N ASP A 286 -9.27 2.89 26.86
CA ASP A 286 -8.08 2.08 27.15
C ASP A 286 -7.17 1.91 25.93
N ALA A 287 -7.72 2.04 24.72
CA ALA A 287 -6.96 1.95 23.48
C ALA A 287 -5.96 3.11 23.30
N ARG A 288 -6.20 4.27 23.92
CA ARG A 288 -5.30 5.45 23.90
C ARG A 288 -4.81 5.88 22.52
N GLY A 289 -5.58 5.67 21.45
CA GLY A 289 -5.14 5.96 20.07
C GLY A 289 -4.46 4.80 19.35
N ILE A 290 -4.51 3.59 19.91
CA ILE A 290 -4.30 2.36 19.17
C ILE A 290 -5.58 2.06 18.37
N PHE A 291 -5.46 1.90 17.07
CA PHE A 291 -6.59 1.63 16.18
C PHE A 291 -6.17 0.73 15.01
N GLY A 292 -7.15 0.21 14.29
CA GLY A 292 -6.85 -0.67 13.18
C GLY A 292 -8.07 -1.37 12.61
N CYS A 293 -7.80 -2.34 11.75
CA CYS A 293 -8.81 -3.24 11.22
C CYS A 293 -8.27 -4.66 11.06
N SER A 294 -9.17 -5.64 10.94
CA SER A 294 -8.85 -6.99 10.49
C SER A 294 -9.88 -7.49 9.48
N ILE A 295 -9.43 -8.35 8.57
CA ILE A 295 -10.31 -9.16 7.71
C ILE A 295 -10.05 -10.62 8.06
N ASP A 296 -11.07 -11.27 8.59
CA ASP A 296 -11.00 -12.57 9.24
C ASP A 296 -11.97 -13.57 8.59
N PRO A 297 -11.46 -14.69 8.04
CA PRO A 297 -12.31 -15.81 7.67
C PRO A 297 -13.07 -16.37 8.88
N ARG A 298 -14.32 -16.78 8.63
CA ARG A 298 -15.18 -17.37 9.65
C ARG A 298 -14.72 -18.80 10.01
N PRO A 299 -14.64 -19.17 11.30
CA PRO A 299 -14.15 -20.50 11.70
C PRO A 299 -14.92 -21.66 11.08
N GLU A 300 -16.25 -21.57 11.03
CA GLU A 300 -17.11 -22.58 10.43
C GLU A 300 -16.84 -22.76 8.92
N ARG A 301 -16.56 -21.67 8.22
CA ARG A 301 -16.24 -21.69 6.78
C ARG A 301 -14.85 -22.27 6.51
N LEU A 302 -13.88 -21.97 7.38
CA LEU A 302 -12.55 -22.58 7.31
C LEU A 302 -12.61 -24.10 7.50
N LYS A 303 -13.48 -24.57 8.40
CA LYS A 303 -13.74 -26.00 8.57
C LYS A 303 -14.34 -26.61 7.30
N ASP A 304 -15.35 -25.97 6.70
CA ASP A 304 -15.97 -26.45 5.46
C ASP A 304 -14.95 -26.57 4.32
N VAL A 305 -14.06 -25.58 4.19
CA VAL A 305 -12.95 -25.62 3.22
C VAL A 305 -12.00 -26.78 3.50
N GLN A 306 -11.65 -27.04 4.75
CA GLN A 306 -10.79 -28.16 5.12
C GLN A 306 -11.44 -29.51 4.79
N ASP A 307 -12.73 -29.66 5.09
CA ASP A 307 -13.49 -30.88 4.81
C ASP A 307 -13.62 -31.08 3.28
N PHE A 308 -13.88 -30.02 2.52
CA PHE A 308 -13.94 -30.04 1.05
C PHE A 308 -12.60 -30.43 0.42
N LEU A 309 -11.49 -29.84 0.87
CA LEU A 309 -10.15 -30.16 0.36
C LEU A 309 -9.76 -31.61 0.68
N THR A 310 -10.12 -32.11 1.86
CA THR A 310 -9.88 -33.51 2.27
C THR A 310 -10.66 -34.47 1.38
N ALA A 311 -11.95 -34.20 1.14
CA ALA A 311 -12.78 -35.01 0.25
C ALA A 311 -12.28 -34.96 -1.20
N SER A 312 -11.91 -33.77 -1.68
CA SER A 312 -11.35 -33.58 -3.03
C SER A 312 -10.03 -34.32 -3.20
N ALA A 313 -9.16 -34.35 -2.19
CA ALA A 313 -7.90 -35.08 -2.25
C ALA A 313 -8.11 -36.60 -2.28
N ALA A 314 -9.11 -37.11 -1.56
CA ALA A 314 -9.49 -38.52 -1.59
C ALA A 314 -10.05 -38.97 -2.95
N ALA A 315 -10.66 -38.05 -3.71
CA ALA A 315 -11.21 -38.31 -5.04
C ALA A 315 -10.15 -38.37 -6.16
N GLY A 316 -8.91 -37.97 -5.89
CA GLY A 316 -7.80 -37.99 -6.86
C GLY A 316 -7.56 -36.66 -7.58
N PRO A 317 -6.66 -36.63 -8.59
CA PRO A 317 -6.27 -35.41 -9.29
C PRO A 317 -7.45 -34.72 -10.00
N ILE A 318 -7.47 -33.39 -9.98
CA ILE A 318 -8.54 -32.60 -10.61
C ILE A 318 -8.25 -32.42 -12.10
N GLU A 319 -9.23 -32.80 -12.94
CA GLU A 319 -9.16 -32.60 -14.39
C GLU A 319 -9.12 -31.10 -14.75
N PRO A 320 -8.32 -30.67 -15.75
CA PRO A 320 -8.19 -29.27 -16.13
C PRO A 320 -9.53 -28.59 -16.48
N SER A 321 -10.46 -29.31 -17.09
CA SER A 321 -11.79 -28.82 -17.48
C SER A 321 -12.73 -28.57 -16.28
N ARG A 322 -12.56 -29.31 -15.17
CA ARG A 322 -13.38 -29.18 -13.95
C ARG A 322 -12.78 -28.21 -12.93
N ARG A 323 -11.55 -27.74 -13.17
CA ARG A 323 -10.80 -26.86 -12.28
C ARG A 323 -11.58 -25.60 -11.92
N ASN A 324 -12.11 -24.88 -12.91
CA ASN A 324 -12.80 -23.61 -12.66
C ASN A 324 -14.05 -23.81 -11.78
N HIS A 325 -14.78 -24.92 -11.99
CA HIS A 325 -15.91 -25.29 -11.15
C HIS A 325 -15.46 -25.64 -9.71
N TRP A 326 -14.41 -26.44 -9.56
CA TRP A 326 -13.84 -26.76 -8.25
C TRP A 326 -13.41 -25.50 -7.48
N LEU A 327 -12.91 -24.49 -8.18
CA LEU A 327 -12.54 -23.20 -7.57
C LEU A 327 -13.73 -22.37 -7.14
N ALA A 328 -14.80 -22.36 -7.93
CA ALA A 328 -16.04 -21.75 -7.52
C ALA A 328 -16.54 -22.41 -6.23
N GLN A 329 -16.54 -23.74 -6.16
CA GLN A 329 -16.92 -24.47 -4.93
C GLN A 329 -16.02 -24.13 -3.74
N LEU A 330 -14.71 -24.04 -3.93
CA LEU A 330 -13.78 -23.67 -2.87
C LEU A 330 -14.06 -22.25 -2.34
N ARG A 331 -14.37 -21.30 -3.23
CA ARG A 331 -14.77 -19.92 -2.86
C ARG A 331 -16.11 -19.91 -2.13
N ASP A 332 -17.09 -20.67 -2.60
CA ASP A 332 -18.42 -20.79 -1.98
C ASP A 332 -18.34 -21.39 -0.58
N HIS A 333 -17.46 -22.37 -0.38
CA HIS A 333 -17.18 -22.95 0.94
C HIS A 333 -16.55 -21.95 1.90
N LEU A 334 -15.61 -21.11 1.45
CA LEU A 334 -15.01 -20.08 2.32
C LEU A 334 -15.99 -18.92 2.61
N GLY A 335 -16.85 -18.56 1.65
CA GLY A 335 -17.92 -17.58 1.84
C GLY A 335 -17.44 -16.17 2.14
N GLU A 336 -18.25 -15.34 2.81
CA GLU A 336 -17.80 -14.00 3.23
C GLU A 336 -16.87 -14.06 4.45
N GLN A 337 -15.97 -13.08 4.51
CA GLN A 337 -15.08 -12.85 5.65
C GLN A 337 -15.54 -11.62 6.43
N ASP A 338 -15.31 -11.63 7.75
CA ASP A 338 -15.74 -10.54 8.62
C ASP A 338 -14.67 -9.45 8.68
N ILE A 339 -15.11 -8.20 8.56
CA ILE A 339 -14.28 -7.01 8.73
C ILE A 339 -14.54 -6.44 10.12
N LYS A 340 -13.48 -6.21 10.88
CA LYS A 340 -13.56 -5.57 12.20
C LYS A 340 -12.72 -4.32 12.18
N VAL A 341 -13.31 -3.20 12.60
CA VAL A 341 -12.60 -1.93 12.82
C VAL A 341 -12.65 -1.62 14.31
N PHE A 342 -11.53 -1.16 14.87
CA PHE A 342 -11.42 -0.82 16.29
C PHE A 342 -10.60 0.44 16.52
N GLY A 343 -10.82 1.10 17.67
CA GLY A 343 -10.13 2.33 18.07
C GLY A 343 -10.58 3.62 17.37
N ILE A 344 -11.36 3.51 16.29
CA ILE A 344 -11.94 4.62 15.52
C ILE A 344 -13.38 4.28 15.07
N PRO A 345 -14.19 5.27 14.66
CA PRO A 345 -15.49 5.00 14.05
C PRO A 345 -15.36 4.17 12.76
N GLY A 346 -16.10 3.06 12.68
CA GLY A 346 -16.02 2.12 11.55
C GLY A 346 -16.41 2.72 10.19
N GLY A 347 -17.27 3.74 10.18
CA GLY A 347 -17.65 4.47 8.96
C GLY A 347 -16.73 5.63 8.59
N SER A 348 -15.66 5.88 9.34
CA SER A 348 -14.74 6.98 9.04
C SER A 348 -13.91 6.70 7.79
N ARG A 349 -13.47 7.75 7.10
CA ARG A 349 -12.55 7.61 5.95
C ARG A 349 -11.27 6.84 6.30
N VAL A 350 -10.75 7.06 7.51
CA VAL A 350 -9.59 6.31 8.07
C VAL A 350 -9.85 4.81 8.08
N ALA A 351 -11.03 4.37 8.53
CA ALA A 351 -11.41 2.96 8.53
C ALA A 351 -11.46 2.37 7.11
N HIS A 352 -12.07 3.10 6.17
CA HIS A 352 -12.15 2.66 4.77
C HIS A 352 -10.78 2.55 4.11
N ALA A 353 -9.89 3.54 4.31
CA ALA A 353 -8.55 3.52 3.74
C ALA A 353 -7.70 2.36 4.27
N MET A 354 -7.76 2.07 5.57
CA MET A 354 -7.06 0.93 6.17
C MET A 354 -7.57 -0.42 5.67
N VAL A 355 -8.90 -0.59 5.62
CA VAL A 355 -9.52 -1.83 5.14
C VAL A 355 -9.20 -2.05 3.66
N GLU A 356 -9.26 -0.99 2.84
CA GLU A 356 -8.86 -1.06 1.43
C GLU A 356 -7.39 -1.50 1.29
N ALA A 357 -6.48 -0.91 2.08
CA ALA A 357 -5.06 -1.25 2.00
C ALA A 357 -4.79 -2.70 2.36
N ASP A 358 -5.38 -3.20 3.45
CA ASP A 358 -5.27 -4.61 3.83
C ASP A 358 -5.88 -5.56 2.79
N TYR A 359 -7.07 -5.23 2.28
CA TYR A 359 -7.72 -6.00 1.23
C TYR A 359 -6.84 -6.12 -0.02
N ARG A 360 -6.26 -5.01 -0.49
CA ARG A 360 -5.39 -4.98 -1.68
C ARG A 360 -4.06 -5.66 -1.44
N MET A 361 -3.45 -5.53 -0.26
CA MET A 361 -2.26 -6.31 0.11
C MET A 361 -2.54 -7.82 0.00
N LYS A 362 -3.71 -8.27 0.46
CA LYS A 362 -4.11 -9.67 0.37
C LYS A 362 -4.27 -10.11 -1.08
N LEU A 363 -4.97 -9.33 -1.91
CA LEU A 363 -5.10 -9.60 -3.35
C LEU A 363 -3.74 -9.70 -4.05
N ILE A 364 -2.82 -8.79 -3.75
CA ILE A 364 -1.44 -8.81 -4.26
C ILE A 364 -0.70 -10.06 -3.79
N GLY A 365 -0.74 -10.32 -2.48
CA GLY A 365 -0.01 -11.42 -1.87
C GLY A 365 -0.47 -12.79 -2.34
N ILE A 366 -1.74 -12.97 -2.67
CA ILE A 366 -2.23 -14.22 -3.26
C ILE A 366 -2.23 -14.22 -4.79
N GLY A 367 -1.77 -13.16 -5.44
CA GLY A 367 -1.64 -13.07 -6.90
C GLY A 367 -2.97 -12.96 -7.65
N LEU A 368 -4.00 -12.38 -7.02
CA LEU A 368 -5.23 -11.95 -7.71
C LEU A 368 -5.11 -10.53 -8.26
N GLU A 369 -4.21 -9.72 -7.72
CA GLU A 369 -3.87 -8.39 -8.22
C GLU A 369 -2.35 -8.29 -8.42
N PRO A 370 -1.85 -7.74 -9.53
CA PRO A 370 -0.42 -7.45 -9.66
C PRO A 370 -0.06 -6.22 -8.82
N ALA A 371 1.09 -6.24 -8.15
CA ALA A 371 1.63 -5.03 -7.53
C ALA A 371 1.90 -3.94 -8.58
N ALA A 372 1.65 -2.68 -8.23
CA ALA A 372 1.91 -1.53 -9.11
C ALA A 372 3.41 -1.29 -9.39
N VAL A 373 4.28 -1.98 -8.65
CA VAL A 373 5.74 -1.94 -8.79
C VAL A 373 6.33 -3.35 -8.85
N PRO A 374 7.48 -3.54 -9.54
CA PRO A 374 8.20 -4.81 -9.49
C PRO A 374 8.78 -5.07 -8.09
N GLY A 375 9.18 -6.31 -7.83
CA GLY A 375 9.84 -6.68 -6.56
C GLY A 375 8.89 -7.09 -5.43
N ILE A 376 7.58 -7.19 -5.71
CA ILE A 376 6.58 -7.74 -4.78
C ILE A 376 5.96 -8.98 -5.43
N PRO A 377 6.67 -10.12 -5.49
CA PRO A 377 6.09 -11.37 -5.98
C PRO A 377 4.98 -11.84 -5.04
N SER A 378 3.95 -12.49 -5.59
CA SER A 378 2.92 -13.14 -4.77
C SER A 378 3.53 -14.31 -3.97
N TYR A 379 2.89 -14.70 -2.86
CA TYR A 379 3.24 -15.87 -2.07
C TYR A 379 3.40 -17.12 -2.94
N PHE A 380 2.50 -17.32 -3.91
CA PHE A 380 2.60 -18.45 -4.82
C PHE A 380 3.81 -18.35 -5.75
N GLU A 381 4.22 -17.17 -6.19
CA GLU A 381 5.43 -17.00 -7.00
C GLU A 381 6.69 -17.31 -6.19
N LEU A 382 6.72 -16.91 -4.92
CA LEU A 382 7.82 -17.21 -4.00
C LEU A 382 7.92 -18.70 -3.66
N LEU A 383 6.78 -19.41 -3.57
CA LEU A 383 6.76 -20.87 -3.42
C LEU A 383 7.49 -21.61 -4.55
N GLY A 384 7.63 -20.99 -5.73
CA GLY A 384 8.30 -21.61 -6.88
C GLY A 384 7.66 -22.95 -7.29
N THR A 385 8.47 -23.89 -7.79
CA THR A 385 8.06 -25.30 -7.91
C THR A 385 8.40 -26.03 -6.61
N PRO A 386 7.42 -26.42 -5.78
CA PRO A 386 7.70 -27.12 -4.54
C PRO A 386 8.29 -28.50 -4.87
N ASP A 387 9.49 -28.77 -4.37
CA ASP A 387 10.08 -30.12 -4.43
C ASP A 387 9.47 -31.04 -3.36
N ASP A 388 8.82 -30.47 -2.34
CA ASP A 388 8.22 -31.20 -1.22
C ASP A 388 6.78 -31.67 -1.51
N ALA A 389 6.52 -32.96 -1.31
CA ALA A 389 5.20 -33.59 -1.46
C ALA A 389 4.20 -33.21 -0.37
N THR A 390 4.66 -32.63 0.74
CA THR A 390 3.84 -32.29 1.91
C THR A 390 3.10 -30.95 1.78
N LEU A 391 3.61 -30.01 0.98
CA LEU A 391 3.00 -28.69 0.73
C LEU A 391 1.71 -28.76 -0.13
N ALA A 392 1.52 -29.85 -0.85
CA ALA A 392 0.41 -30.09 -1.78
C ALA A 392 -0.97 -30.33 -1.13
N ARG A 393 -1.05 -30.35 0.20
CA ARG A 393 -2.16 -30.96 0.94
C ARG A 393 -2.63 -30.16 2.14
N ARG A 394 -2.18 -28.90 2.31
CA ARG A 394 -2.55 -28.04 3.44
C ARG A 394 -3.19 -26.75 2.94
N VAL A 395 -4.10 -26.21 3.75
CA VAL A 395 -4.46 -24.79 3.69
C VAL A 395 -3.37 -24.06 4.45
N ASP A 396 -2.56 -23.28 3.75
CA ASP A 396 -1.62 -22.40 4.42
C ASP A 396 -2.42 -21.22 4.98
N THR A 397 -2.60 -21.19 6.30
CA THR A 397 -3.17 -20.05 6.99
C THR A 397 -2.08 -19.04 7.29
N LEU A 398 -2.01 -18.02 6.45
CA LEU A 398 -1.04 -16.94 6.51
C LEU A 398 -1.71 -15.72 7.15
N ARG A 399 -0.96 -14.99 7.96
CA ARG A 399 -1.42 -13.74 8.55
C ARG A 399 -0.49 -12.61 8.14
N TRP A 400 -1.01 -11.61 7.45
CA TRP A 400 -0.27 -10.41 7.04
C TRP A 400 -0.92 -9.16 7.60
N TRP A 401 -0.14 -8.24 8.15
CA TRP A 401 -0.70 -6.97 8.59
C TRP A 401 0.26 -5.80 8.46
N PHE A 402 -0.29 -4.63 8.19
CA PHE A 402 0.43 -3.37 8.21
C PHE A 402 0.61 -2.86 9.62
N THR A 403 1.77 -2.26 9.90
CA THR A 403 2.01 -1.50 11.13
C THR A 403 3.04 -0.41 10.93
N LEU A 404 3.17 0.50 11.90
CA LEU A 404 4.11 1.61 11.83
C LEU A 404 5.55 1.11 11.81
N ALA A 405 6.38 1.76 11.00
CA ALA A 405 7.79 1.45 10.85
C ALA A 405 8.59 2.70 10.53
N TYR A 406 8.84 3.54 11.52
CA TYR A 406 9.72 4.69 11.38
C TYR A 406 11.14 4.29 11.76
N ASP A 407 12.11 4.60 10.89
CA ASP A 407 13.53 4.36 11.21
C ASP A 407 13.96 5.20 12.43
N ALA A 408 13.43 6.43 12.51
CA ALA A 408 13.64 7.33 13.63
C ALA A 408 12.54 8.39 13.69
N ILE A 409 12.15 8.76 14.91
CA ILE A 409 11.55 10.07 15.19
C ILE A 409 12.63 10.88 15.87
N VAL A 410 13.15 11.89 15.18
CA VAL A 410 14.21 12.76 15.71
C VAL A 410 13.56 13.93 16.42
N GLY A 411 13.95 14.19 17.66
CA GLY A 411 13.47 15.32 18.46
C GLY A 411 14.60 16.28 18.83
N THR A 412 14.31 17.58 18.87
CA THR A 412 15.20 18.55 19.51
C THR A 412 15.24 18.32 21.02
N ALA A 413 16.34 18.71 21.67
CA ALA A 413 16.47 18.58 23.13
C ALA A 413 15.40 19.37 23.90
N ALA A 414 14.88 20.46 23.32
CA ALA A 414 13.81 21.26 23.88
C ALA A 414 12.41 20.63 23.70
N GLY A 415 12.27 19.59 22.88
CA GLY A 415 10.97 18.96 22.58
C GLY A 415 10.05 19.86 21.75
N ASP A 416 10.61 20.81 21.01
CA ASP A 416 9.90 21.83 20.22
C ASP A 416 9.95 21.57 18.71
N ALA A 417 10.65 20.53 18.27
CA ALA A 417 10.60 20.05 16.90
C ALA A 417 10.82 18.55 16.81
N PHE A 418 10.09 17.91 15.89
CA PHE A 418 10.19 16.50 15.58
C PHE A 418 10.29 16.28 14.08
N GLU A 419 11.16 15.37 13.63
CA GLU A 419 11.31 14.94 12.24
C GLU A 419 10.99 13.44 12.10
N PHE A 420 10.18 13.10 11.11
CA PHE A 420 9.72 11.74 10.85
C PHE A 420 10.55 11.12 9.72
N ARG A 421 11.63 10.43 10.08
CA ARG A 421 12.57 9.84 9.11
C ARG A 421 11.99 8.59 8.44
N VAL A 422 12.68 8.19 7.37
CA VAL A 422 12.33 7.19 6.34
C VAL A 422 11.66 5.91 6.88
N SER A 423 10.90 5.27 5.98
CA SER A 423 9.97 4.18 6.24
C SER A 423 8.81 4.63 7.14
N ARG A 424 7.59 4.21 6.82
CA ARG A 424 6.36 4.61 7.56
C ARG A 424 5.54 3.41 7.91
N VAL A 425 5.47 2.50 6.96
CA VAL A 425 4.66 1.30 7.00
C VAL A 425 5.58 0.12 6.78
N ARG A 426 5.40 -0.92 7.58
CA ARG A 426 5.92 -2.26 7.27
C ARG A 426 4.79 -3.26 7.26
N VAL A 427 5.00 -4.34 6.53
CA VAL A 427 4.20 -5.55 6.61
C VAL A 427 4.88 -6.52 7.56
N LEU A 428 4.10 -7.10 8.45
CA LEU A 428 4.50 -8.23 9.27
C LEU A 428 3.76 -9.48 8.83
N SER A 429 4.40 -10.63 9.04
CA SER A 429 3.86 -11.94 8.71
C SER A 429 3.87 -12.87 9.92
N GLU A 430 2.93 -13.80 9.94
CA GLU A 430 2.83 -14.89 10.89
C GLU A 430 2.14 -16.08 10.20
N ASN A 431 2.50 -17.31 10.58
CA ASN A 431 1.77 -18.52 10.23
C ASN A 431 0.74 -18.80 11.33
N GLU A 432 -0.48 -19.14 10.96
CA GLU A 432 -1.50 -19.64 11.89
C GLU A 432 -1.67 -21.14 11.69
N MET A 433 -2.18 -21.83 12.72
CA MET A 433 -2.61 -23.23 12.61
C MET A 433 -4.13 -23.32 12.70
N LEU A 434 -4.75 -24.20 11.91
CA LEU A 434 -6.18 -24.51 12.01
C LEU A 434 -6.41 -25.71 12.93
N THR A 435 -7.29 -25.52 13.92
CA THR A 435 -7.83 -26.64 14.71
C THR A 435 -8.86 -27.43 13.89
N LEU A 436 -9.22 -28.63 14.37
CA LEU A 436 -10.32 -29.44 13.79
C LEU A 436 -11.69 -28.72 13.79
N THR A 437 -11.83 -27.66 14.58
CA THR A 437 -13.01 -26.81 14.68
C THR A 437 -12.93 -25.55 13.82
N GLY A 438 -11.89 -25.42 12.97
CA GLY A 438 -11.66 -24.27 12.11
C GLY A 438 -11.18 -23.01 12.84
N ARG A 439 -10.79 -23.12 14.13
CA ARG A 439 -10.20 -22.00 14.87
C ARG A 439 -8.74 -21.81 14.48
N ARG A 440 -8.33 -20.55 14.32
CA ARG A 440 -6.95 -20.17 14.05
C ARG A 440 -6.18 -20.04 15.37
N GLN A 441 -4.99 -20.62 15.42
CA GLN A 441 -4.06 -20.50 16.53
C GLN A 441 -2.79 -19.79 16.05
N HIS A 442 -2.49 -18.66 16.70
CA HIS A 442 -1.27 -17.88 16.49
C HIS A 442 -0.04 -18.70 16.85
N THR A 443 0.96 -18.71 15.98
CA THR A 443 2.23 -19.43 16.22
C THR A 443 3.34 -18.49 16.68
N GLY A 444 3.21 -17.18 16.41
CA GLY A 444 4.27 -16.19 16.58
C GLY A 444 5.47 -16.40 15.66
N GLN A 445 5.40 -17.33 14.71
CA GLN A 445 6.48 -17.65 13.79
C GLN A 445 6.06 -17.36 12.35
N SER A 446 7.04 -17.04 11.50
CA SER A 446 6.84 -16.90 10.06
C SER A 446 7.81 -17.82 9.35
N ASP A 447 7.30 -18.69 8.49
CA ASP A 447 8.13 -19.49 7.58
C ASP A 447 8.90 -18.57 6.61
N PRO A 448 9.99 -19.05 5.99
CA PRO A 448 10.84 -18.22 5.15
C PRO A 448 10.11 -17.53 3.99
N ILE A 449 9.12 -18.20 3.39
CA ILE A 449 8.38 -17.69 2.22
C ILE A 449 7.40 -16.61 2.64
N ASN A 450 6.68 -16.85 3.73
CA ASN A 450 5.77 -15.91 4.36
C ASN A 450 6.52 -14.64 4.82
N ALA A 451 7.70 -14.82 5.42
CA ALA A 451 8.57 -13.71 5.83
C ALA A 451 9.15 -12.95 4.64
N GLU A 452 9.52 -13.65 3.56
CA GLU A 452 10.03 -13.04 2.35
C GLU A 452 8.99 -12.17 1.65
N PHE A 453 7.72 -12.58 1.61
CA PHE A 453 6.64 -11.74 1.11
C PHE A 453 6.53 -10.43 1.90
N ALA A 454 6.44 -10.50 3.24
CA ALA A 454 6.33 -9.32 4.09
C ALA A 454 7.55 -8.40 3.97
N LYS A 455 8.76 -8.98 3.87
CA LYS A 455 10.00 -8.24 3.63
C LYS A 455 9.96 -7.50 2.29
N ASN A 456 9.67 -8.20 1.19
CA ASN A 456 9.61 -7.63 -0.15
C ASN A 456 8.57 -6.50 -0.23
N PHE A 457 7.39 -6.70 0.35
CA PHE A 457 6.34 -5.67 0.41
C PHE A 457 6.82 -4.43 1.19
N THR A 458 7.49 -4.64 2.33
CA THR A 458 8.03 -3.55 3.16
C THR A 458 9.12 -2.77 2.42
N GLU A 459 10.09 -3.46 1.81
CA GLU A 459 11.20 -2.83 1.08
C GLU A 459 10.70 -2.01 -0.13
N GLN A 460 9.65 -2.49 -0.80
CA GLN A 460 9.06 -1.81 -1.95
C GLN A 460 7.95 -0.81 -1.58
N PHE A 461 7.59 -0.66 -0.29
CA PHE A 461 6.43 0.13 0.12
C PHE A 461 6.52 1.60 -0.33
N ALA A 462 7.71 2.20 -0.29
CA ALA A 462 7.93 3.57 -0.73
C ALA A 462 7.68 3.72 -2.25
N ALA A 463 8.17 2.78 -3.05
CA ALA A 463 7.94 2.76 -4.49
C ALA A 463 6.47 2.48 -4.81
N LEU A 464 5.83 1.55 -4.08
CA LEU A 464 4.42 1.22 -4.21
C LEU A 464 3.54 2.44 -3.91
N SER A 465 3.81 3.15 -2.82
CA SER A 465 3.09 4.38 -2.44
C SER A 465 3.24 5.52 -3.46
N ALA A 466 4.30 5.52 -4.28
CA ALA A 466 4.47 6.50 -5.35
C ALA A 466 3.61 6.18 -6.59
N ARG A 467 3.10 4.95 -6.71
CA ARG A 467 2.28 4.49 -7.84
C ARG A 467 0.83 4.25 -7.47
N ASP A 468 0.59 3.99 -6.20
CA ASP A 468 -0.71 3.60 -5.69
C ASP A 468 -1.13 4.53 -4.55
N PRO A 469 -2.11 5.42 -4.80
CA PRO A 469 -2.55 6.38 -3.81
C PRO A 469 -3.06 5.75 -2.51
N ASN A 470 -3.61 4.54 -2.54
CA ASN A 470 -4.16 3.92 -1.33
C ASN A 470 -3.07 3.58 -0.29
N PHE A 471 -1.90 3.08 -0.73
CA PHE A 471 -0.79 2.81 0.19
C PHE A 471 -0.12 4.09 0.70
N ALA A 472 -0.05 5.14 -0.12
CA ALA A 472 0.38 6.46 0.35
C ALA A 472 -0.60 7.06 1.38
N ASP A 473 -1.89 6.81 1.22
CA ASP A 473 -2.93 7.30 2.13
C ASP A 473 -2.87 6.58 3.48
N LEU A 474 -2.58 5.27 3.48
CA LEU A 474 -2.27 4.52 4.69
C LEU A 474 -1.05 5.12 5.43
N ALA A 475 0.01 5.47 4.70
CA ALA A 475 1.18 6.14 5.29
C ALA A 475 0.82 7.50 5.90
N ASN A 476 -0.05 8.27 5.24
CA ASN A 476 -0.56 9.54 5.77
C ASN A 476 -1.36 9.36 7.07
N ILE A 477 -2.18 8.32 7.17
CA ILE A 477 -2.90 7.98 8.41
C ILE A 477 -1.90 7.66 9.54
N PHE A 478 -0.82 6.94 9.24
CA PHE A 478 0.21 6.65 10.22
C PHE A 478 0.98 7.90 10.64
N ASP A 479 1.30 8.81 9.72
CA ASP A 479 1.91 10.11 10.03
C ASP A 479 1.02 10.90 11.00
N LEU A 480 -0.29 10.98 10.73
CA LEU A 480 -1.26 11.65 11.61
C LEU A 480 -1.35 10.98 12.99
N SER A 481 -1.20 9.65 13.06
CA SER A 481 -1.19 8.93 14.34
C SER A 481 0.03 9.24 15.19
N ILE A 482 1.20 9.43 14.57
CA ILE A 482 2.41 9.89 15.24
C ILE A 482 2.23 11.33 15.74
N VAL A 483 1.69 12.23 14.90
CA VAL A 483 1.38 13.60 15.31
C VAL A 483 0.47 13.59 16.54
N ALA A 484 -0.66 12.89 16.49
CA ALA A 484 -1.60 12.82 17.60
C ALA A 484 -0.97 12.26 18.88
N ALA A 485 -0.15 11.21 18.75
CA ALA A 485 0.57 10.62 19.88
C ALA A 485 1.62 11.59 20.47
N LEU A 486 2.37 12.33 19.65
CA LEU A 486 3.31 13.34 20.13
C LEU A 486 2.58 14.47 20.87
N LEU A 487 1.46 14.96 20.32
CA LEU A 487 0.64 15.99 20.96
C LEU A 487 0.18 15.54 22.35
N ARG A 488 -0.34 14.31 22.48
CA ARG A 488 -0.81 13.78 23.77
C ARG A 488 0.35 13.44 24.70
N GLY A 489 1.36 12.73 24.20
CA GLY A 489 2.47 12.20 24.98
C GLY A 489 3.38 13.28 25.57
N HIS A 490 3.59 14.38 24.84
CA HIS A 490 4.40 15.51 25.31
C HIS A 490 3.55 16.68 25.84
N ASN A 491 2.22 16.51 25.94
CA ASN A 491 1.29 17.58 26.34
C ASN A 491 1.48 18.88 25.55
N LEU A 492 1.80 18.79 24.25
CA LEU A 492 2.11 19.96 23.42
C LEU A 492 0.96 20.97 23.36
N PRO A 493 -0.32 20.57 23.25
CA PRO A 493 -1.43 21.51 23.33
C PRO A 493 -1.47 22.27 24.66
N GLY A 494 -1.14 21.61 25.77
CA GLY A 494 -1.04 22.26 27.08
C GLY A 494 0.11 23.25 27.18
N VAL A 495 1.27 22.95 26.58
CA VAL A 495 2.44 23.85 26.52
C VAL A 495 2.10 25.19 25.86
N ILE A 496 1.30 25.16 24.79
CA ILE A 496 0.92 26.37 24.05
C ILE A 496 -0.44 26.97 24.46
N GLY A 497 -1.18 26.30 25.36
CA GLY A 497 -2.53 26.69 25.76
C GLY A 497 -3.59 26.53 24.66
N TRP A 498 -3.46 25.51 23.79
CA TRP A 498 -4.42 25.18 22.74
C TRP A 498 -5.48 24.21 23.27
N PRO A 499 -6.76 24.63 23.40
CA PRO A 499 -7.81 23.80 24.00
C PRO A 499 -8.31 22.66 23.10
N MET A 500 -8.09 22.75 21.77
CA MET A 500 -8.63 21.83 20.76
C MET A 500 -10.16 21.65 20.86
N SER A 501 -10.90 22.72 21.15
CA SER A 501 -12.33 22.64 21.47
C SER A 501 -13.19 22.19 20.30
N CYS A 502 -12.86 22.56 19.06
CA CYS A 502 -13.63 22.18 17.89
C CYS A 502 -13.22 20.78 17.37
N PHE A 503 -11.94 20.46 17.38
CA PHE A 503 -11.45 19.17 16.87
C PHE A 503 -11.67 18.01 17.83
N ARG A 504 -11.70 18.24 19.16
CA ARG A 504 -11.97 17.16 20.12
C ARG A 504 -13.46 16.93 20.36
N ASP A 505 -14.28 17.97 20.30
CA ASP A 505 -15.71 17.86 20.57
C ASP A 505 -16.46 17.31 19.35
N THR A 506 -17.19 16.21 19.53
CA THR A 506 -17.95 15.54 18.47
C THR A 506 -19.16 16.34 18.00
N ASP A 507 -19.63 17.31 18.79
CA ASP A 507 -20.78 18.14 18.45
C ASP A 507 -20.37 19.42 17.69
N GLU A 508 -19.10 19.86 17.85
CA GLU A 508 -18.56 21.03 17.17
C GLU A 508 -18.11 20.73 15.74
N TYR A 509 -17.31 19.69 15.53
CA TYR A 509 -16.91 19.24 14.19
C TYR A 509 -17.47 17.85 13.87
N ILE A 510 -18.39 17.78 12.91
CA ILE A 510 -18.95 16.50 12.46
C ILE A 510 -18.06 15.88 11.39
N VAL A 511 -17.38 14.79 11.72
CA VAL A 511 -16.66 13.97 10.75
C VAL A 511 -17.69 13.23 9.89
N LEU A 512 -17.49 13.22 8.57
CA LEU A 512 -18.39 12.50 7.67
C LEU A 512 -18.19 10.99 7.82
N LEU A 513 -19.30 10.28 8.04
CA LEU A 513 -19.32 8.83 8.15
C LEU A 513 -20.03 8.21 6.93
N GLN A 514 -19.46 7.12 6.44
CA GLN A 514 -20.00 6.25 5.40
C GLN A 514 -20.50 4.93 6.02
N PRO A 515 -21.25 4.10 5.27
CA PRO A 515 -21.54 2.74 5.72
C PRO A 515 -20.25 2.00 6.08
N ALA A 516 -20.17 1.52 7.31
CA ALA A 516 -18.97 0.85 7.80
C ALA A 516 -18.75 -0.48 7.04
N PRO A 517 -17.50 -0.82 6.66
CA PRO A 517 -17.20 -2.12 6.11
C PRO A 517 -17.37 -3.20 7.19
N GLN A 518 -18.21 -4.19 6.90
CA GLN A 518 -18.57 -5.29 7.81
C GLN A 518 -18.19 -6.66 7.25
N THR A 519 -18.30 -6.87 5.94
CA THR A 519 -17.91 -8.13 5.30
C THR A 519 -17.25 -7.90 3.95
N VAL A 520 -16.51 -8.90 3.47
CA VAL A 520 -15.95 -8.93 2.11
C VAL A 520 -16.06 -10.34 1.53
N GLU A 521 -16.23 -10.44 0.22
CA GLU A 521 -16.13 -11.72 -0.47
C GLU A 521 -14.76 -12.36 -0.25
N SER A 522 -14.74 -13.69 -0.16
CA SER A 522 -13.52 -14.40 0.16
C SER A 522 -12.38 -14.17 -0.82
N VAL A 523 -11.27 -13.69 -0.26
CA VAL A 523 -10.00 -13.55 -0.95
C VAL A 523 -9.26 -14.89 -0.84
N ILE A 524 -9.56 -15.81 -1.75
CA ILE A 524 -8.86 -17.10 -1.86
C ILE A 524 -8.33 -17.29 -3.28
N ASN A 525 -7.08 -17.72 -3.36
CA ASN A 525 -6.48 -18.15 -4.61
C ASN A 525 -5.80 -19.50 -4.40
N HIS A 526 -5.61 -20.19 -5.51
CA HIS A 526 -4.94 -21.47 -5.56
C HIS A 526 -3.93 -21.44 -6.70
N ARG A 527 -2.89 -22.26 -6.59
CA ARG A 527 -2.06 -22.59 -7.76
C ARG A 527 -1.79 -24.09 -7.83
N VAL A 528 -1.65 -24.57 -9.07
CA VAL A 528 -1.30 -25.95 -9.35
C VAL A 528 0.18 -26.02 -9.68
N TYR A 529 0.93 -26.77 -8.87
CA TYR A 529 2.35 -27.03 -9.10
C TYR A 529 2.58 -28.53 -9.33
N ARG A 530 3.01 -28.94 -10.52
CA ARG A 530 3.25 -30.36 -10.88
C ARG A 530 2.08 -31.30 -10.51
N GLY A 531 0.83 -30.85 -10.72
CA GLY A 531 -0.39 -31.63 -10.41
C GLY A 531 -0.82 -31.60 -8.93
N ARG A 532 -0.25 -30.71 -8.12
CA ARG A 532 -0.56 -30.51 -6.69
C ARG A 532 -1.22 -29.15 -6.47
N HIS A 533 -2.28 -29.10 -5.65
CA HIS A 533 -3.04 -27.89 -5.38
C HIS A 533 -2.59 -27.26 -4.05
N ILE A 534 -2.13 -26.01 -4.09
CA ILE A 534 -1.83 -25.24 -2.88
C ILE A 534 -2.90 -24.17 -2.73
N THR A 535 -3.50 -24.09 -1.55
CA THR A 535 -4.54 -23.12 -1.19
C THR A 535 -4.03 -22.28 -0.03
N ALA A 536 -4.04 -20.95 -0.19
CA ALA A 536 -3.68 -20.03 0.88
C ALA A 536 -4.93 -19.31 1.39
N ALA A 537 -5.16 -19.35 2.69
CA ALA A 537 -6.16 -18.54 3.38
C ALA A 537 -5.42 -17.44 4.14
N VAL A 538 -5.71 -16.18 3.81
CA VAL A 538 -4.97 -15.05 4.37
C VAL A 538 -5.82 -14.27 5.35
N SER A 539 -5.28 -14.05 6.54
CA SER A 539 -5.84 -13.24 7.61
C SER A 539 -4.96 -12.01 7.89
N GLY A 540 -5.41 -11.17 8.83
CA GLY A 540 -4.65 -10.02 9.30
C GLY A 540 -5.32 -8.70 8.94
N GLY A 541 -4.57 -7.62 8.81
CA GLY A 541 -5.18 -6.29 8.89
C GLY A 541 -4.23 -5.10 8.90
N VAL A 542 -4.66 -4.06 9.59
CA VAL A 542 -3.84 -2.88 9.91
C VAL A 542 -3.83 -2.71 11.42
N LEU A 543 -2.65 -2.47 12.00
CA LEU A 543 -2.50 -2.09 13.40
C LEU A 543 -1.67 -0.82 13.51
N ALA A 544 -2.33 0.26 13.90
CA ALA A 544 -1.69 1.51 14.28
C ALA A 544 -1.47 1.56 15.80
N ASP A 545 -0.22 1.50 16.22
CA ASP A 545 0.22 1.69 17.62
C ASP A 545 1.35 2.73 17.66
N PRO A 546 1.01 4.03 17.70
CA PRO A 546 1.99 5.11 17.60
C PRO A 546 2.86 5.24 18.87
N TRP A 547 2.40 4.75 20.02
CA TRP A 547 3.13 4.84 21.28
C TRP A 547 4.44 4.08 21.27
N LYS A 548 4.50 2.97 20.52
CA LYS A 548 5.75 2.21 20.33
C LYS A 548 6.83 2.99 19.57
N MET A 549 6.45 4.02 18.83
CA MET A 549 7.38 4.82 18.03
C MET A 549 7.87 6.07 18.78
N ILE A 550 7.04 6.62 19.68
CA ILE A 550 7.34 7.85 20.41
C ILE A 550 7.81 7.62 21.86
N ALA A 551 8.06 6.36 22.23
CA ALA A 551 8.65 6.04 23.53
C ALA A 551 10.02 6.74 23.67
N ALA A 552 10.38 7.16 24.89
CA ALA A 552 11.58 7.98 25.12
C ALA A 552 12.89 7.32 24.65
N ASP A 553 12.97 5.99 24.68
CA ASP A 553 14.11 5.20 24.18
C ASP A 553 14.16 5.08 22.65
N LYS A 554 13.09 5.47 21.96
CA LYS A 554 12.95 5.45 20.49
C LYS A 554 13.15 6.81 19.85
N LEU A 555 12.97 7.89 20.61
CA LEU A 555 13.26 9.25 20.14
C LEU A 555 14.77 9.44 20.01
N GLN A 556 15.21 9.77 18.80
CA GLN A 556 16.61 10.08 18.53
C GLN A 556 16.86 11.58 18.75
N PRO A 557 17.99 11.98 19.36
CA PRO A 557 18.30 13.39 19.52
C PRO A 557 18.71 14.02 18.19
N ASP A 558 18.35 15.29 17.96
CA ASP A 558 18.93 16.10 16.87
C ASP A 558 20.42 16.42 17.14
N SER A 559 21.28 15.43 16.93
CA SER A 559 22.73 15.58 17.16
C SER A 559 23.40 16.56 16.18
N SER A 560 22.78 16.80 15.02
CA SER A 560 23.30 17.68 13.98
C SER A 560 22.93 19.16 14.16
N GLY A 561 21.91 19.45 14.96
CA GLY A 561 21.30 20.77 15.07
C GLY A 561 20.57 21.22 13.79
N GLU A 562 20.36 20.35 12.81
CA GLU A 562 19.65 20.68 11.56
C GLU A 562 18.18 20.95 11.82
N LEU A 563 17.54 20.15 12.68
CA LEU A 563 16.14 20.29 13.00
C LEU A 563 15.88 21.58 13.79
N ALA A 564 16.75 21.91 14.75
CA ALA A 564 16.68 23.18 15.49
C ALA A 564 16.88 24.41 14.56
N ARG A 565 17.80 24.33 13.60
CA ARG A 565 17.97 25.39 12.57
C ARG A 565 16.74 25.52 11.68
N MET A 566 16.14 24.40 11.27
CA MET A 566 14.92 24.39 10.47
C MET A 566 13.75 25.01 11.22
N LEU A 567 13.54 24.66 12.49
CA LEU A 567 12.52 25.26 13.36
C LEU A 567 12.64 26.79 13.38
N SER A 568 13.85 27.30 13.57
CA SER A 568 14.13 28.75 13.61
C SER A 568 13.83 29.44 12.28
N GLY A 569 14.15 28.80 11.15
CA GLY A 569 13.94 29.35 9.80
C GLY A 569 12.51 29.22 9.26
N THR A 570 11.64 28.47 9.93
CA THR A 570 10.28 28.16 9.44
C THR A 570 9.17 28.88 10.21
N LYS A 571 9.52 29.74 11.17
CA LYS A 571 8.58 30.52 11.98
C LYS A 571 7.54 31.27 11.11
N PRO A 572 6.27 31.36 11.56
CA PRO A 572 5.24 32.13 10.86
C PRO A 572 5.47 33.64 11.03
N LEU A 573 6.34 34.22 10.20
CA LEU A 573 6.58 35.67 10.19
C LEU A 573 5.49 36.40 9.40
N ASN A 574 4.75 37.29 10.06
CA ASN A 574 3.81 38.25 9.45
C ASN A 574 2.69 37.62 8.58
N LEU A 575 2.06 36.54 9.03
CA LEU A 575 0.87 35.99 8.38
C LEU A 575 -0.39 36.75 8.80
N PRO A 576 -1.33 37.03 7.87
CA PRO A 576 -2.65 37.56 8.22
C PRO A 576 -3.37 36.66 9.24
N PRO A 577 -4.23 37.22 10.13
CA PRO A 577 -4.91 36.45 11.18
C PRO A 577 -5.70 35.23 10.68
N GLU A 578 -6.30 35.35 9.49
CA GLU A 578 -7.08 34.32 8.79
C GLU A 578 -6.22 33.27 8.05
N ARG A 579 -4.89 33.49 7.96
CA ARG A 579 -3.99 32.59 7.25
C ARG A 579 -3.41 31.55 8.20
N TRP A 580 -3.72 30.29 7.91
CA TRP A 580 -3.33 29.13 8.73
C TRP A 580 -2.26 28.24 8.08
N TRP A 581 -1.78 28.57 6.88
CA TRP A 581 -0.72 27.82 6.19
C TRP A 581 0.23 28.72 5.34
N TRP A 582 1.46 28.25 5.13
CA TRP A 582 2.52 28.92 4.33
C TRP A 582 3.54 27.92 3.77
N ASP A 583 4.38 28.37 2.84
CA ASP A 583 5.42 27.55 2.18
C ASP A 583 6.84 27.83 2.69
#